data_AF-A0A929DTS0-F1
#
_entry.id   AF-A0A929DTS0-F1
#
_cell.length_a   1.000
_cell.length_b   1.000
_cell.length_c   1.000
_cell.angle_alpha   90.00
_cell.angle_beta   90.00
_cell.angle_gamma   90.00
#
_symmetry.space_group_name_H-M   'P 1'
#
loop_
_entity.id
_entity.type
_entity.pdbx_description
1 polymer ?
#
loop_
_entity_poly.entity_id
_entity_poly.type
_entity_poly.pdbx_seq_one_letter_code
_entity_poly.pdbx_strand_id
1 'polypeptide(L)'
;GQMLSLVSTVSLEPEAIPLDIKVVLLGERLLYHLLCEHDPEFNELFKVAVDFDEMIDRTPENDNSYSLFIATLARRDALRPLDPGATARVIEYSSRMIKDAEKLSGRFGKIADFLRESDYWAGQSSHDVVTADDVQKAIDAHDHRLSRIRERLHEETLRGTLMIDTDGLQLGQINGLSVMKFGDYAFGCPMRITARVRMGKGEVVDIEREVKLGGPIHSKGVLILRGFLSGRYCPDQALSLSASLVFEQTYGSIEGDSASSAELYALMSALADVPLKQSVAVTGSVNQLGQIQAIGGVNEKIEAFFDLCNSRGLDGQQGVLIPATNVKHLMLKRGVIDAVAEDNFHIYAVNTADEGIEILTGLVAGERDDDGNFPDGSINQLVEARLMAMAERAHEQQAQDDK
;
A
#
# COMPACT_ATOMS: atom_id res chain seq x y z
N GLY A 1 -17.65 -72.90 -42.78
CA GLY A 1 -16.65 -71.84 -42.97
C GLY A 1 -15.94 -71.61 -41.66
N GLN A 2 -14.73 -72.13 -41.53
CA GLN A 2 -13.78 -71.65 -40.52
C GLN A 2 -13.34 -70.24 -40.93
N MET A 3 -13.31 -69.31 -39.97
CA MET A 3 -12.27 -68.29 -39.92
C MET A 3 -12.03 -67.87 -38.47
N LEU A 4 -10.92 -68.43 -37.96
CA LEU A 4 -10.04 -67.92 -36.92
C LEU A 4 -10.19 -66.42 -36.61
N SER A 5 -10.53 -66.10 -35.38
CA SER A 5 -9.95 -64.93 -34.69
C SER A 5 -9.44 -65.41 -33.33
N LEU A 6 -8.28 -66.06 -33.39
CA LEU A 6 -7.50 -66.56 -32.26
C LEU A 6 -6.18 -65.77 -32.20
N VAL A 7 -6.28 -64.46 -32.03
CA VAL A 7 -5.16 -63.64 -31.59
C VAL A 7 -5.65 -62.78 -30.43
N SER A 8 -5.77 -63.39 -29.25
CA SER A 8 -5.53 -62.63 -28.03
C SER A 8 -4.01 -62.43 -27.96
N THR A 9 -3.52 -61.24 -28.28
CA THR A 9 -2.17 -60.87 -27.86
C THR A 9 -2.18 -60.88 -26.34
N VAL A 10 -1.65 -61.94 -25.74
CA VAL A 10 -1.40 -62.01 -24.29
C VAL A 10 -0.48 -60.84 -23.98
N SER A 11 -1.02 -59.81 -23.34
CA SER A 11 -0.23 -58.69 -22.85
C SER A 11 0.59 -59.21 -21.67
N LEU A 12 1.88 -58.89 -21.64
CA LEU A 12 2.72 -59.17 -20.49
C LEU A 12 2.20 -58.35 -19.30
N GLU A 13 1.92 -58.99 -18.18
CA GLU A 13 1.76 -58.32 -16.89
C GLU A 13 3.15 -58.16 -16.28
N PRO A 14 3.73 -56.94 -16.23
CA PRO A 14 5.06 -56.76 -15.69
C PRO A 14 5.05 -57.06 -14.19
N GLU A 15 6.04 -57.80 -13.72
CA GLU A 15 6.29 -57.95 -12.28
C GLU A 15 6.64 -56.58 -11.67
N ALA A 16 6.16 -56.32 -10.46
CA ALA A 16 6.48 -55.09 -9.75
C ALA A 16 8.00 -54.98 -9.53
N ILE A 17 8.59 -53.91 -10.03
CA ILE A 17 10.02 -53.64 -9.85
C ILE A 17 10.19 -52.85 -8.54
N PRO A 18 10.94 -53.35 -7.54
CA PRO A 18 11.24 -52.59 -6.35
C PRO A 18 11.96 -51.29 -6.72
N LEU A 19 11.44 -50.15 -6.27
CA LEU A 19 12.02 -48.83 -6.50
C LEU A 19 12.81 -48.38 -5.27
N ASP A 20 14.12 -48.18 -5.45
CA ASP A 20 15.01 -47.54 -4.47
C ASP A 20 15.47 -46.19 -5.00
N ILE A 21 14.58 -45.20 -4.91
CA ILE A 21 14.83 -43.83 -5.39
C ILE A 21 14.33 -42.81 -4.36
N LYS A 22 14.96 -41.62 -4.37
CA LYS A 22 14.46 -40.46 -3.65
C LYS A 22 13.76 -39.52 -4.63
N VAL A 23 12.47 -39.27 -4.42
CA VAL A 23 11.72 -38.28 -5.20
C VAL A 23 11.76 -36.94 -4.48
N VAL A 24 12.12 -35.87 -5.20
CA VAL A 24 12.08 -34.49 -4.72
C VAL A 24 11.14 -33.70 -5.63
N LEU A 25 10.07 -33.17 -5.05
CA LEU A 25 9.13 -32.30 -5.75
C LEU A 25 9.47 -30.84 -5.49
N LEU A 26 9.44 -30.04 -6.55
CA LEU A 26 9.63 -28.58 -6.51
C LEU A 26 8.37 -27.96 -7.09
N GLY A 27 7.79 -26.99 -6.39
CA GLY A 27 6.55 -26.36 -6.82
C GLY A 27 6.17 -25.17 -5.96
N GLU A 28 5.16 -24.44 -6.40
CA GLU A 28 4.63 -23.31 -5.66
C GLU A 28 3.87 -23.74 -4.41
N ARG A 29 3.91 -22.89 -3.37
CA ARG A 29 3.25 -23.14 -2.08
C ARG A 29 1.76 -23.44 -2.24
N LEU A 30 1.06 -22.78 -3.18
CA LEU A 30 -0.36 -23.03 -3.43
C LEU A 30 -0.60 -24.45 -3.94
N LEU A 31 0.21 -24.93 -4.89
CA LEU A 31 0.07 -26.27 -5.45
C LEU A 31 0.35 -27.35 -4.41
N TYR A 32 1.35 -27.14 -3.54
CA TYR A 32 1.61 -28.02 -2.41
C TYR A 32 0.38 -28.15 -1.50
N HIS A 33 -0.23 -27.03 -1.10
CA HIS A 33 -1.41 -27.08 -0.22
C HIS A 33 -2.62 -27.73 -0.91
N LEU A 34 -2.84 -27.47 -2.20
CA LEU A 34 -3.89 -28.13 -2.96
C LEU A 34 -3.69 -29.65 -3.05
N LEU A 35 -2.46 -30.11 -3.20
CA LEU A 35 -2.14 -31.55 -3.18
C LEU A 35 -2.40 -32.15 -1.79
N CYS A 36 -1.98 -31.48 -0.72
CA CYS A 36 -2.26 -31.92 0.64
C CYS A 36 -3.76 -32.00 0.96
N GLU A 37 -4.58 -31.09 0.40
CA GLU A 37 -6.02 -31.04 0.64
C GLU A 37 -6.80 -32.06 -0.21
N HIS A 38 -6.38 -32.28 -1.46
CA HIS A 38 -7.13 -33.08 -2.42
C HIS A 38 -6.58 -34.51 -2.65
N ASP A 39 -5.35 -34.81 -2.23
CA ASP A 39 -4.74 -36.13 -2.34
C ASP A 39 -4.28 -36.63 -0.95
N PRO A 40 -5.07 -37.50 -0.29
CA PRO A 40 -4.74 -38.06 1.02
C PRO A 40 -3.41 -38.84 1.06
N GLU A 41 -2.99 -39.46 -0.05
CA GLU A 41 -1.75 -40.25 -0.12
C GLU A 41 -0.51 -39.35 -0.23
N PHE A 42 -0.67 -38.10 -0.67
CA PHE A 42 0.43 -37.17 -0.88
C PHE A 42 1.30 -36.99 0.37
N ASN A 43 0.66 -36.80 1.53
CA ASN A 43 1.37 -36.62 2.81
C ASN A 43 1.98 -37.93 3.33
N GLU A 44 1.51 -39.09 2.87
CA GLU A 44 2.13 -40.39 3.20
C GLU A 44 3.42 -40.61 2.41
N LEU A 45 3.45 -40.16 1.15
CA LEU A 45 4.61 -40.28 0.26
C LEU A 45 5.65 -39.17 0.50
N PHE A 46 5.21 -37.92 0.71
CA PHE A 46 6.07 -36.74 0.84
C PHE A 46 6.06 -36.18 2.26
N LYS A 47 6.73 -36.90 3.18
CA LYS A 47 6.74 -36.59 4.62
C LYS A 47 7.60 -35.38 5.02
N VAL A 48 8.50 -34.94 4.15
CA VAL A 48 9.46 -33.87 4.45
C VAL A 48 9.19 -32.69 3.53
N ALA A 49 8.57 -31.66 4.09
CA ALA A 49 8.40 -30.38 3.43
C ALA A 49 9.58 -29.46 3.76
N VAL A 50 10.12 -28.79 2.73
CA VAL A 50 11.09 -27.71 2.88
C VAL A 50 10.47 -26.47 2.27
N ASP A 51 9.92 -25.61 3.12
CA ASP A 51 9.35 -24.33 2.70
C ASP A 51 10.44 -23.26 2.73
N PHE A 52 10.74 -22.68 1.57
CA PHE A 52 11.72 -21.61 1.45
C PHE A 52 11.02 -20.26 1.63
N ASP A 53 11.51 -19.46 2.57
CA ASP A 53 11.07 -18.08 2.71
C ASP A 53 11.63 -17.23 1.56
N GLU A 54 10.84 -16.27 1.10
CA GLU A 54 11.27 -15.28 0.11
C GLU A 54 11.98 -14.08 0.77
N MET A 55 11.99 -14.03 2.10
CA MET A 55 12.60 -12.95 2.88
C MET A 55 13.72 -13.48 3.77
N ILE A 56 14.83 -12.74 3.79
CA ILE A 56 15.99 -13.03 4.63
C ILE A 56 16.19 -11.84 5.57
N ASP A 57 16.47 -12.07 6.85
CA ASP A 57 16.78 -10.99 7.79
C ASP A 57 18.00 -10.19 7.32
N ARG A 58 17.91 -8.86 7.36
CA ARG A 58 19.04 -8.00 7.01
C ARG A 58 19.90 -7.77 8.24
N THR A 59 20.94 -8.59 8.37
CA THR A 59 21.99 -8.45 9.38
C THR A 59 23.34 -8.24 8.71
N PRO A 60 24.37 -7.74 9.42
CA PRO A 60 25.71 -7.61 8.85
C PRO A 60 26.27 -8.92 8.28
N GLU A 61 25.95 -10.06 8.90
CA GLU A 61 26.35 -11.40 8.45
C GLU A 61 25.64 -11.79 7.15
N ASN A 62 24.34 -11.50 7.05
CA ASN A 62 23.56 -11.77 5.86
C ASN A 62 23.92 -10.82 4.72
N ASP A 63 24.21 -9.54 4.98
CA ASP A 63 24.73 -8.60 3.98
C ASP A 63 26.06 -9.09 3.40
N ASN A 64 26.98 -9.59 4.25
CA ASN A 64 28.24 -10.19 3.80
C ASN A 64 27.98 -11.45 2.96
N SER A 65 27.12 -12.35 3.43
CA SER A 65 26.77 -13.57 2.69
C SER A 65 26.11 -13.26 1.34
N TYR A 66 25.28 -12.22 1.29
CA TYR A 66 24.64 -11.72 0.06
C TYR A 66 25.68 -11.15 -0.92
N SER A 67 26.70 -10.44 -0.42
CA SER A 67 27.81 -9.94 -1.23
C SER A 67 28.61 -11.08 -1.87
N LEU A 68 28.87 -12.15 -1.12
CA LEU A 68 29.53 -13.36 -1.63
C LEU A 68 28.68 -14.08 -2.67
N PHE A 69 27.36 -14.13 -2.45
CA PHE A 69 26.40 -14.65 -3.41
C PHE A 69 26.43 -13.84 -4.72
N ILE A 70 26.37 -12.51 -4.66
CA ILE A 70 26.50 -11.61 -5.81
C ILE A 70 27.81 -11.89 -6.57
N ALA A 71 28.93 -11.95 -5.85
CA ALA A 71 30.24 -12.23 -6.45
C ALA A 71 30.33 -13.64 -7.07
N THR A 72 29.57 -14.60 -6.53
CA THR A 72 29.47 -15.96 -7.09
C THR A 72 28.66 -15.96 -8.37
N LEU A 73 27.52 -15.26 -8.40
CA LEU A 73 26.71 -15.10 -9.61
C LEU A 73 27.48 -14.40 -10.73
N ALA A 74 28.16 -13.28 -10.41
CA ALA A 74 28.95 -12.54 -11.39
C ALA A 74 30.02 -13.42 -12.05
N ARG A 75 30.75 -14.22 -11.25
CA ARG A 75 31.74 -15.17 -11.76
C ARG A 75 31.12 -16.30 -12.58
N ARG A 76 30.01 -16.88 -12.10
CA ARG A 76 29.30 -17.97 -12.77
C ARG A 76 28.78 -17.55 -14.14
N ASP A 77 28.23 -16.34 -14.23
CA ASP A 77 27.62 -15.79 -15.45
C ASP A 77 28.63 -15.01 -16.30
N ALA A 78 29.93 -15.03 -15.93
CA ALA A 78 31.02 -14.33 -16.61
C ALA A 78 30.79 -12.81 -16.81
N LEU A 79 30.17 -12.17 -15.81
CA LEU A 79 29.95 -10.73 -15.76
C LEU A 79 31.23 -10.01 -15.34
N ARG A 80 31.30 -8.70 -15.60
CA ARG A 80 32.37 -7.87 -15.04
C ARG A 80 32.30 -7.84 -13.51
N PRO A 81 33.46 -7.63 -12.84
CA PRO A 81 33.47 -7.43 -11.40
C PRO A 81 32.56 -6.26 -11.01
N LEU A 82 31.95 -6.35 -9.84
CA LEU A 82 31.21 -5.24 -9.23
C LEU A 82 32.13 -4.53 -8.25
N ASP A 83 32.08 -3.20 -8.23
CA ASP A 83 32.69 -2.43 -7.15
C ASP A 83 31.84 -2.52 -5.84
N PRO A 84 32.36 -2.02 -4.70
CA PRO A 84 31.61 -2.02 -3.45
C PRO A 84 30.29 -1.23 -3.52
N GLY A 85 30.23 -0.15 -4.30
CA GLY A 85 29.03 0.69 -4.47
C GLY A 85 27.93 -0.03 -5.24
N ALA A 86 28.26 -0.70 -6.34
CA ALA A 86 27.37 -1.55 -7.11
C ALA A 86 26.81 -2.69 -6.24
N THR A 87 27.68 -3.35 -5.48
CA THR A 87 27.28 -4.42 -4.56
C THR A 87 26.30 -3.91 -3.51
N ALA A 88 26.61 -2.78 -2.87
CA ALA A 88 25.71 -2.15 -1.91
C ALA A 88 24.36 -1.76 -2.54
N ARG A 89 24.39 -1.21 -3.76
CA ARG A 89 23.18 -0.83 -4.49
C ARG A 89 22.28 -2.02 -4.82
N VAL A 90 22.86 -3.16 -5.19
CA VAL A 90 22.11 -4.41 -5.43
C VAL A 90 21.50 -4.94 -4.13
N ILE A 91 22.24 -4.93 -3.02
CA ILE A 91 21.72 -5.32 -1.69
C ILE A 91 20.55 -4.42 -1.29
N GLU A 92 20.68 -3.11 -1.41
CA GLU A 92 19.61 -2.15 -1.14
C GLU A 92 18.39 -2.39 -2.05
N TYR A 93 18.60 -2.67 -3.34
CA TYR A 93 17.50 -3.00 -4.24
C TYR A 93 16.81 -4.32 -3.86
N SER A 94 17.54 -5.29 -3.31
CA SER A 94 16.93 -6.52 -2.80
C SER A 94 15.96 -6.25 -1.64
N SER A 95 16.27 -5.30 -0.75
CA SER A 95 15.35 -4.82 0.29
C SER A 95 14.16 -4.07 -0.33
N ARG A 96 14.40 -3.24 -1.36
CA ARG A 96 13.36 -2.54 -2.11
C ARG A 96 12.32 -3.50 -2.69
N MET A 97 12.76 -4.64 -3.23
CA MET A 97 11.87 -5.67 -3.80
C MET A 97 10.95 -6.32 -2.75
N ILE A 98 11.41 -6.42 -1.50
CA ILE A 98 10.63 -6.93 -0.36
C ILE A 98 9.79 -5.84 0.30
N LYS A 99 10.15 -4.57 0.08
CA LYS A 99 9.51 -3.39 0.68
C LYS A 99 9.67 -3.35 2.19
N ASP A 100 10.83 -3.77 2.68
CA ASP A 100 11.18 -3.81 4.08
C ASP A 100 12.68 -3.55 4.23
N ALA A 101 13.04 -2.55 5.03
CA ALA A 101 14.43 -2.14 5.23
C ALA A 101 15.23 -3.15 6.08
N GLU A 102 14.53 -3.97 6.85
CA GLU A 102 15.08 -5.00 7.75
C GLU A 102 15.16 -6.38 7.07
N LYS A 103 14.81 -6.47 5.77
CA LYS A 103 14.81 -7.73 5.01
C LYS A 103 15.55 -7.61 3.68
N LEU A 104 16.02 -8.75 3.17
CA LEU A 104 16.61 -8.93 1.85
C LEU A 104 15.76 -9.92 1.04
N SER A 105 15.79 -9.80 -0.30
CA SER A 105 15.06 -10.72 -1.17
C SER A 105 15.77 -12.06 -1.31
N GLY A 106 15.05 -13.16 -1.06
CA GLY A 106 15.43 -14.53 -1.40
C GLY A 106 15.11 -14.92 -2.85
N ARG A 107 14.57 -14.00 -3.67
CA ARG A 107 14.29 -14.27 -5.10
C ARG A 107 15.55 -14.12 -5.94
N PHE A 108 16.50 -15.01 -5.69
CA PHE A 108 17.83 -15.02 -6.31
C PHE A 108 17.84 -14.97 -7.83
N GLY A 109 16.82 -15.53 -8.50
CA GLY A 109 16.67 -15.46 -9.96
C GLY A 109 16.52 -14.01 -10.45
N LYS A 110 15.65 -13.22 -9.81
CA LYS A 110 15.44 -11.81 -10.17
C LYS A 110 16.70 -10.97 -9.95
N ILE A 111 17.45 -11.27 -8.89
CA ILE A 111 18.74 -10.61 -8.63
C ILE A 111 19.76 -10.97 -9.71
N ALA A 112 19.84 -12.23 -10.14
CA ALA A 112 20.72 -12.64 -11.23
C ALA A 112 20.40 -11.92 -12.54
N ASP A 113 19.11 -11.81 -12.89
CA ASP A 113 18.69 -11.05 -14.08
C ASP A 113 19.11 -9.59 -13.98
N PHE A 114 18.94 -8.99 -12.81
CA PHE A 114 19.30 -7.61 -12.54
C PHE A 114 20.83 -7.35 -12.60
N LEU A 115 21.64 -8.31 -12.16
CA LEU A 115 23.10 -8.26 -12.32
C LEU A 115 23.51 -8.26 -13.80
N ARG A 116 22.82 -9.04 -14.64
CA ARG A 116 23.08 -9.06 -16.10
C ARG A 116 22.69 -7.75 -16.77
N GLU A 117 21.57 -7.15 -16.37
CA GLU A 117 21.18 -5.81 -16.86
C GLU A 117 22.18 -4.73 -16.43
N SER A 118 22.68 -4.81 -15.19
CA SER A 118 23.71 -3.90 -14.67
C SER A 118 25.04 -4.05 -15.42
N ASP A 119 25.46 -5.28 -15.69
CA ASP A 119 26.62 -5.54 -16.56
C ASP A 119 26.38 -4.91 -17.94
N TYR A 120 25.27 -5.22 -18.61
CA TYR A 120 24.96 -4.63 -19.92
C TYR A 120 25.15 -3.11 -19.95
N TRP A 121 24.65 -2.38 -18.95
CA TRP A 121 24.79 -0.93 -18.87
C TRP A 121 26.23 -0.46 -18.65
N ALA A 122 26.97 -1.12 -17.76
CA ALA A 122 28.39 -0.86 -17.63
C ALA A 122 29.10 -1.02 -18.99
N GLY A 123 28.63 -1.96 -19.83
CA GLY A 123 29.24 -2.26 -21.14
C GLY A 123 28.98 -1.15 -22.14
N GLN A 124 27.76 -0.63 -22.14
CA GLN A 124 27.39 0.57 -22.89
C GLN A 124 28.19 1.79 -22.43
N SER A 125 28.49 1.90 -21.14
CA SER A 125 29.32 2.96 -20.55
C SER A 125 30.83 2.73 -20.72
N SER A 126 31.24 1.61 -21.33
CA SER A 126 32.66 1.21 -21.45
C SER A 126 33.41 1.11 -20.11
N HIS A 127 32.69 0.73 -19.03
CA HIS A 127 33.30 0.46 -17.74
C HIS A 127 33.84 -0.97 -17.66
N ASP A 128 35.06 -1.12 -17.15
CA ASP A 128 35.67 -2.43 -16.87
C ASP A 128 35.09 -3.12 -15.62
N VAL A 129 34.45 -2.34 -14.75
CA VAL A 129 33.83 -2.77 -13.48
C VAL A 129 32.43 -2.16 -13.42
N VAL A 130 31.46 -2.94 -12.96
CA VAL A 130 30.09 -2.46 -12.76
C VAL A 130 30.05 -1.52 -11.54
N THR A 131 29.50 -0.33 -11.74
CA THR A 131 29.39 0.73 -10.72
C THR A 131 27.96 0.86 -10.18
N ALA A 132 27.78 1.62 -9.10
CA ALA A 132 26.45 1.90 -8.56
C ALA A 132 25.52 2.58 -9.58
N ASP A 133 26.06 3.44 -10.45
CA ASP A 133 25.29 4.14 -11.48
C ASP A 133 24.78 3.17 -12.58
N ASP A 134 25.58 2.16 -12.93
CA ASP A 134 25.16 1.13 -13.89
C ASP A 134 24.00 0.28 -13.34
N VAL A 135 24.06 -0.02 -12.03
CA VAL A 135 22.98 -0.69 -11.31
C VAL A 135 21.74 0.19 -11.25
N GLN A 136 21.87 1.47 -10.88
CA GLN A 136 20.74 2.39 -10.84
C GLN A 136 20.09 2.54 -12.23
N LYS A 137 20.89 2.61 -13.29
CA LYS A 137 20.41 2.68 -14.67
C LYS A 137 19.65 1.43 -15.09
N ALA A 138 20.04 0.24 -14.60
CA ALA A 138 19.27 -0.98 -14.80
C ALA A 138 17.87 -0.88 -14.15
N ILE A 139 17.78 -0.36 -12.92
CA ILE A 139 16.50 -0.14 -12.22
C ILE A 139 15.62 0.83 -13.00
N ASP A 140 16.18 2.00 -13.35
CA ASP A 140 15.41 3.05 -14.02
C ASP A 140 14.91 2.57 -15.40
N ALA A 141 15.74 1.83 -16.12
CA ALA A 141 15.35 1.23 -17.39
C ALA A 141 14.26 0.16 -17.23
N HIS A 142 14.32 -0.66 -16.17
CA HIS A 142 13.27 -1.62 -15.87
C HIS A 142 11.94 -0.92 -15.58
N ASP A 143 11.96 0.10 -14.73
CA ASP A 143 10.77 0.86 -14.37
C ASP A 143 10.18 1.60 -15.59
N HIS A 144 11.03 2.21 -16.42
CA HIS A 144 10.60 2.91 -17.63
C HIS A 144 9.90 1.98 -18.64
N ARG A 145 10.35 0.71 -18.77
CA ARG A 145 9.69 -0.26 -19.67
C ARG A 145 8.25 -0.58 -19.24
N LEU A 146 7.93 -0.41 -17.95
CA LEU A 146 6.66 -0.78 -17.35
C LEU A 146 5.79 0.43 -16.96
N SER A 147 6.33 1.65 -17.02
CA SER A 147 5.71 2.88 -16.51
C SER A 147 4.68 3.52 -17.42
N ARG A 148 4.43 3.02 -18.64
CA ARG A 148 3.55 3.69 -19.64
C ARG A 148 2.19 4.13 -19.08
N ILE A 149 1.54 3.28 -18.27
CA ILE A 149 0.23 3.62 -17.68
C ILE A 149 0.39 4.71 -16.61
N ARG A 150 1.40 4.58 -15.74
CA ARG A 150 1.74 5.59 -14.72
C ARG A 150 2.00 6.95 -15.35
N GLU A 151 2.85 7.00 -16.38
CA GLU A 151 3.20 8.24 -17.09
C GLU A 151 1.98 8.92 -17.71
N ARG A 152 1.06 8.13 -18.29
CA ARG A 152 -0.18 8.68 -18.86
C ARG A 152 -1.11 9.28 -17.80
N LEU A 153 -1.26 8.63 -16.64
CA LEU A 153 -2.07 9.17 -15.54
C LEU A 153 -1.44 10.43 -14.96
N HIS A 154 -0.11 10.44 -14.84
CA HIS A 154 0.66 11.60 -14.41
C HIS A 154 0.46 12.79 -15.35
N GLU A 155 0.58 12.57 -16.67
CA GLU A 155 0.34 13.59 -17.69
C GLU A 155 -1.08 14.18 -17.60
N GLU A 156 -2.10 13.33 -17.50
CA GLU A 156 -3.50 13.79 -17.39
C GLU A 156 -3.77 14.55 -16.09
N THR A 157 -3.03 14.27 -15.02
CA THR A 157 -3.09 15.04 -13.76
C THR A 157 -2.40 16.39 -13.88
N LEU A 158 -1.26 16.46 -14.58
CA LEU A 158 -0.56 17.72 -14.86
C LEU A 158 -1.35 18.63 -15.81
N ARG A 159 -2.11 18.04 -16.73
CA ARG A 159 -3.00 18.76 -17.65
C ARG A 159 -4.31 19.21 -17.00
N GLY A 160 -4.56 18.82 -15.75
CA GLY A 160 -5.79 19.16 -15.02
C GLY A 160 -7.02 18.34 -15.41
N THR A 161 -6.87 17.31 -16.24
CA THR A 161 -7.96 16.37 -16.56
C THR A 161 -8.34 15.56 -15.31
N LEU A 162 -7.33 15.08 -14.58
CA LEU A 162 -7.51 14.46 -13.26
C LEU A 162 -7.26 15.53 -12.20
N MET A 163 -8.28 15.75 -11.37
CA MET A 163 -8.31 16.83 -10.40
C MET A 163 -7.66 16.38 -9.10
N ILE A 164 -6.35 16.60 -8.99
CA ILE A 164 -5.57 16.40 -7.76
C ILE A 164 -4.92 17.73 -7.43
N ASP A 165 -5.24 18.28 -6.26
CA ASP A 165 -4.62 19.52 -5.76
C ASP A 165 -3.34 19.16 -5.01
N THR A 166 -2.30 20.00 -5.08
CA THR A 166 -1.02 19.78 -4.37
C THR A 166 -0.62 20.98 -3.51
N ASP A 167 -1.52 21.96 -3.40
CA ASP A 167 -1.38 23.19 -2.64
C ASP A 167 -2.76 23.69 -2.17
N GLY A 168 -2.75 24.68 -1.29
CA GLY A 168 -3.98 25.28 -0.78
C GLY A 168 -4.74 24.43 0.25
N LEU A 169 -5.94 24.90 0.56
CA LEU A 169 -6.82 24.39 1.62
C LEU A 169 -8.20 24.11 1.06
N GLN A 170 -8.79 22.96 1.39
CA GLN A 170 -10.15 22.60 0.96
C GLN A 170 -10.96 21.96 2.09
N LEU A 171 -12.23 22.34 2.18
CA LEU A 171 -13.15 21.81 3.18
C LEU A 171 -13.71 20.45 2.75
N GLY A 172 -13.60 19.44 3.62
CA GLY A 172 -14.12 18.11 3.37
C GLY A 172 -13.49 17.42 2.15
N GLN A 173 -12.28 17.81 1.75
CA GLN A 173 -11.55 17.22 0.64
C GLN A 173 -10.13 16.84 1.08
N ILE A 174 -9.65 15.69 0.64
CA ILE A 174 -8.31 15.22 0.95
C ILE A 174 -7.74 14.38 -0.20
N ASN A 175 -6.41 14.36 -0.31
CA ASN A 175 -5.70 13.45 -1.20
C ASN A 175 -5.46 12.10 -0.50
N GLY A 176 -6.17 11.06 -0.91
CA GLY A 176 -5.84 9.67 -0.58
C GLY A 176 -4.80 9.08 -1.54
N LEU A 177 -4.22 7.94 -1.18
CA LEU A 177 -3.25 7.22 -2.01
C LEU A 177 -3.63 5.75 -2.19
N SER A 178 -3.77 5.31 -3.44
CA SER A 178 -3.94 3.90 -3.81
C SER A 178 -2.70 3.34 -4.49
N VAL A 179 -2.70 2.02 -4.72
CA VAL A 179 -1.68 1.32 -5.50
C VAL A 179 -2.39 0.57 -6.62
N MET A 180 -1.88 0.75 -7.85
CA MET A 180 -2.23 -0.10 -8.97
C MET A 180 -1.12 -1.12 -9.23
N LYS A 181 -1.49 -2.37 -9.49
CA LYS A 181 -0.56 -3.46 -9.79
C LYS A 181 -0.92 -4.12 -11.12
N PHE A 182 0.06 -4.24 -12.00
CA PHE A 182 -0.03 -4.91 -13.30
C PHE A 182 1.10 -5.93 -13.39
N GLY A 183 0.78 -7.21 -13.15
CA GLY A 183 1.79 -8.26 -13.05
C GLY A 183 2.77 -7.97 -11.90
N ASP A 184 4.06 -7.93 -12.21
CA ASP A 184 5.13 -7.64 -11.25
C ASP A 184 5.35 -6.14 -11.00
N TYR A 185 4.71 -5.25 -11.77
CA TYR A 185 4.88 -3.81 -11.64
C TYR A 185 3.76 -3.18 -10.80
N ALA A 186 4.11 -2.31 -9.87
CA ALA A 186 3.17 -1.56 -9.06
C ALA A 186 3.57 -0.08 -8.98
N PHE A 187 2.57 0.81 -8.93
CA PHE A 187 2.78 2.24 -8.76
C PHE A 187 1.63 2.85 -7.96
N GLY A 188 1.92 3.94 -7.25
CA GLY A 188 0.92 4.66 -6.46
C GLY A 188 0.10 5.61 -7.31
N CYS A 189 -1.10 5.95 -6.85
CA CYS A 189 -1.97 6.93 -7.47
C CYS A 189 -2.60 7.83 -6.42
N PRO A 190 -2.36 9.15 -6.48
CA PRO A 190 -3.15 10.12 -5.74
C PRO A 190 -4.60 10.09 -6.20
N MET A 191 -5.51 10.17 -5.24
CA MET A 191 -6.96 10.20 -5.48
C MET A 191 -7.56 11.29 -4.64
N ARG A 192 -8.46 12.07 -5.22
CA ARG A 192 -9.23 13.06 -4.47
C ARG A 192 -10.40 12.34 -3.79
N ILE A 193 -10.50 12.48 -2.47
CA ILE A 193 -11.60 11.97 -1.68
C ILE A 193 -12.38 13.17 -1.16
N THR A 194 -13.71 13.16 -1.29
CA THR A 194 -14.57 14.20 -0.73
C THR A 194 -15.58 13.64 0.26
N ALA A 195 -15.89 14.44 1.27
CA ALA A 195 -16.91 14.18 2.27
C ALA A 195 -17.88 15.35 2.32
N ARG A 196 -19.17 15.05 2.36
CA ARG A 196 -20.23 16.03 2.65
C ARG A 196 -21.04 15.56 3.83
N VAL A 197 -21.45 16.49 4.68
CA VAL A 197 -22.25 16.20 5.88
C VAL A 197 -23.48 17.10 5.94
N ARG A 198 -24.58 16.54 6.41
CA ARG A 198 -25.83 17.24 6.72
C ARG A 198 -26.55 16.52 7.86
N MET A 199 -27.59 17.14 8.40
CA MET A 199 -28.46 16.48 9.39
C MET A 199 -29.19 15.27 8.75
N GLY A 200 -29.28 14.17 9.49
CA GLY A 200 -29.89 12.94 8.98
C GLY A 200 -30.06 11.84 10.05
N LYS A 201 -30.24 10.59 9.61
CA LYS A 201 -30.62 9.44 10.46
C LYS A 201 -29.44 8.57 10.95
N GLY A 202 -28.21 9.07 10.90
CA GLY A 202 -27.01 8.36 11.37
C GLY A 202 -26.34 7.46 10.34
N GLU A 203 -26.44 7.85 9.07
CA GLU A 203 -25.92 7.11 7.93
C GLU A 203 -24.66 7.77 7.37
N VAL A 204 -23.66 6.94 7.09
CA VAL A 204 -22.48 7.32 6.29
C VAL A 204 -22.57 6.52 4.99
N VAL A 205 -22.88 7.23 3.90
CA VAL A 205 -23.05 6.66 2.56
C VAL A 205 -21.69 6.63 1.88
N ASP A 206 -21.23 5.43 1.57
CA ASP A 206 -20.10 5.16 0.69
C ASP A 206 -20.64 5.06 -0.74
N ILE A 207 -20.34 6.06 -1.58
CA ILE A 207 -20.88 6.11 -2.95
C ILE A 207 -20.37 4.91 -3.76
N GLU A 208 -19.10 4.55 -3.63
CA GLU A 208 -18.49 3.42 -4.32
C GLU A 208 -19.19 2.10 -3.99
N ARG A 209 -19.53 1.88 -2.71
CA ARG A 209 -20.31 0.71 -2.29
C ARG A 209 -21.70 0.70 -2.91
N GLU A 210 -22.41 1.84 -2.93
CA GLU A 210 -23.77 1.93 -3.49
C GLU A 210 -23.78 1.63 -5.00
N VAL A 211 -22.72 2.00 -5.73
CA VAL A 211 -22.56 1.69 -7.16
C VAL A 211 -21.81 0.39 -7.43
N LYS A 212 -21.51 -0.42 -6.41
CA LYS A 212 -20.80 -1.71 -6.49
C LYS A 212 -19.38 -1.61 -7.06
N LEU A 213 -18.74 -0.46 -6.91
CA LEU A 213 -17.31 -0.27 -7.15
C LEU A 213 -16.49 -0.50 -5.87
N GLY A 214 -17.09 -0.34 -4.69
CA GLY A 214 -16.47 -0.61 -3.40
C GLY A 214 -16.51 -2.09 -3.03
N GLY A 215 -15.36 -2.65 -2.66
CA GLY A 215 -15.22 -4.02 -2.21
C GLY A 215 -15.49 -4.22 -0.70
N PRO A 216 -15.54 -5.46 -0.19
CA PRO A 216 -15.93 -5.74 1.19
C PRO A 216 -14.98 -5.17 2.26
N ILE A 217 -13.67 -5.10 2.00
CA ILE A 217 -12.71 -4.57 2.98
C ILE A 217 -12.84 -3.05 3.04
N HIS A 218 -13.03 -2.40 1.89
CA HIS A 218 -13.34 -0.98 1.84
C HIS A 218 -14.64 -0.65 2.59
N SER A 219 -15.71 -1.38 2.30
CA SER A 219 -17.01 -1.23 2.99
C SER A 219 -16.89 -1.40 4.51
N LYS A 220 -16.06 -2.33 4.98
CA LYS A 220 -15.75 -2.51 6.41
C LYS A 220 -15.07 -1.26 6.98
N GLY A 221 -14.15 -0.64 6.24
CA GLY A 221 -13.50 0.61 6.61
C GLY A 221 -14.52 1.72 6.91
N VAL A 222 -15.47 1.96 6.01
CA VAL A 222 -16.50 3.00 6.22
C VAL A 222 -17.38 2.71 7.44
N LEU A 223 -17.71 1.44 7.70
CA LEU A 223 -18.42 1.05 8.92
C LEU A 223 -17.61 1.31 10.20
N ILE A 224 -16.28 1.16 10.14
CA ILE A 224 -15.38 1.54 11.25
C ILE A 224 -15.44 3.04 11.50
N LEU A 225 -15.48 3.87 10.46
CA LEU A 225 -15.58 5.34 10.61
C LEU A 225 -16.86 5.73 11.34
N ARG A 226 -17.99 5.10 11.00
CA ARG A 226 -19.24 5.30 11.74
C ARG A 226 -19.09 4.93 13.21
N GLY A 227 -18.47 3.79 13.51
CA GLY A 227 -18.20 3.34 14.88
C GLY A 227 -17.32 4.31 15.66
N PHE A 228 -16.27 4.83 15.02
CA PHE A 228 -15.40 5.87 15.60
C PHE A 228 -16.19 7.14 15.93
N LEU A 229 -16.95 7.68 14.98
CA LEU A 229 -17.72 8.92 15.19
C LEU A 229 -18.75 8.75 16.32
N SER A 230 -19.52 7.66 16.31
CA SER A 230 -20.52 7.40 17.35
C SER A 230 -19.87 7.19 18.72
N GLY A 231 -18.81 6.38 18.79
CA GLY A 231 -18.16 6.05 20.06
C GLY A 231 -17.43 7.24 20.67
N ARG A 232 -16.85 8.11 19.84
CA ARG A 232 -16.03 9.23 20.31
C ARG A 232 -16.85 10.47 20.67
N TYR A 233 -17.88 10.78 19.88
CA TYR A 233 -18.62 12.06 19.99
C TYR A 233 -20.07 11.92 20.42
N CYS A 234 -20.67 10.73 20.32
CA CYS A 234 -22.09 10.53 20.64
C CYS A 234 -22.31 9.27 21.50
N PRO A 235 -21.68 9.16 22.68
CA PRO A 235 -21.83 7.96 23.52
C PRO A 235 -23.26 7.76 24.02
N ASP A 236 -23.97 8.86 24.33
CA ASP A 236 -25.29 8.83 24.97
C ASP A 236 -26.44 9.31 24.06
N GLN A 237 -26.15 9.65 22.80
CA GLN A 237 -27.13 10.19 21.86
C GLN A 237 -27.10 9.48 20.52
N ALA A 238 -28.23 9.49 19.81
CA ALA A 238 -28.27 8.99 18.45
C ALA A 238 -27.42 9.88 17.52
N LEU A 239 -26.65 9.25 16.63
CA LEU A 239 -25.89 9.98 15.62
C LEU A 239 -26.86 10.60 14.60
N SER A 240 -27.17 11.90 14.69
CA SER A 240 -28.10 12.59 13.77
C SER A 240 -27.43 13.12 12.50
N LEU A 241 -26.61 12.29 11.86
CA LEU A 241 -25.77 12.63 10.71
C LEU A 241 -26.25 11.92 9.42
N SER A 242 -26.21 12.60 8.29
CA SER A 242 -26.14 11.98 6.96
C SER A 242 -24.88 12.50 6.29
N ALA A 243 -23.93 11.59 6.07
CA ALA A 243 -22.68 11.87 5.39
C ALA A 243 -22.59 11.10 4.08
N SER A 244 -21.87 11.64 3.09
CA SER A 244 -21.50 10.94 1.86
C SER A 244 -20.01 11.05 1.62
N LEU A 245 -19.37 9.93 1.28
CA LEU A 245 -17.97 9.79 0.90
C LEU A 245 -17.88 9.33 -0.55
N VAL A 246 -16.92 9.89 -1.29
CA VAL A 246 -16.64 9.49 -2.67
C VAL A 246 -15.18 9.68 -3.03
N PHE A 247 -14.68 8.78 -3.87
CA PHE A 247 -13.40 8.89 -4.55
C PHE A 247 -13.63 9.51 -5.92
N GLU A 248 -13.37 10.81 -6.01
CA GLU A 248 -13.62 11.59 -7.22
C GLU A 248 -12.84 11.04 -8.41
N GLN A 249 -13.50 11.02 -9.58
CA GLN A 249 -12.96 10.54 -10.85
C GLN A 249 -12.40 9.11 -10.81
N THR A 250 -12.87 8.28 -9.87
CA THR A 250 -12.55 6.85 -9.84
C THR A 250 -13.65 6.04 -10.53
N TYR A 251 -13.28 5.34 -11.60
CA TYR A 251 -14.22 4.53 -12.41
C TYR A 251 -13.95 3.03 -12.34
N GLY A 252 -12.92 2.63 -11.58
CA GLY A 252 -12.59 1.23 -11.30
C GLY A 252 -13.05 0.81 -9.92
N SER A 253 -12.83 -0.46 -9.59
CA SER A 253 -13.11 -0.97 -8.25
C SER A 253 -12.12 -0.41 -7.23
N ILE A 254 -12.62 -0.12 -6.02
CA ILE A 254 -11.85 0.29 -4.85
C ILE A 254 -11.92 -0.84 -3.82
N GLU A 255 -10.77 -1.25 -3.31
CA GLU A 255 -10.66 -2.34 -2.34
C GLU A 255 -9.53 -2.08 -1.34
N GLY A 256 -9.69 -2.64 -0.14
CA GLY A 256 -8.78 -2.45 0.98
C GLY A 256 -9.19 -1.28 1.90
N ASP A 257 -8.50 -1.15 3.01
CA ASP A 257 -8.81 -0.19 4.09
C ASP A 257 -7.80 0.96 4.20
N SER A 258 -6.81 1.01 3.29
CA SER A 258 -5.68 1.93 3.38
C SER A 258 -5.99 3.42 3.13
N ALA A 259 -7.24 3.74 2.79
CA ALA A 259 -7.75 5.10 2.64
C ALA A 259 -8.65 5.53 3.81
N SER A 260 -8.98 4.63 4.75
CA SER A 260 -9.96 4.90 5.81
C SER A 260 -9.56 6.06 6.73
N SER A 261 -8.27 6.25 7.01
CA SER A 261 -7.81 7.45 7.73
C SER A 261 -8.05 8.74 6.95
N ALA A 262 -7.83 8.74 5.62
CA ALA A 262 -8.09 9.89 4.77
C ALA A 262 -9.58 10.24 4.75
N GLU A 263 -10.44 9.23 4.55
CA GLU A 263 -11.89 9.39 4.61
C GLU A 263 -12.36 9.95 5.97
N LEU A 264 -11.76 9.47 7.08
CA LEU A 264 -12.02 9.99 8.41
C LEU A 264 -11.67 11.47 8.53
N TYR A 265 -10.50 11.89 8.05
CA TYR A 265 -10.09 13.29 8.08
C TYR A 265 -11.00 14.18 7.24
N ALA A 266 -11.44 13.71 6.06
CA ALA A 266 -12.41 14.43 5.23
C ALA A 266 -13.76 14.60 5.97
N LEU A 267 -14.25 13.56 6.66
CA LEU A 267 -15.45 13.65 7.50
C LEU A 267 -15.28 14.63 8.67
N MET A 268 -14.16 14.54 9.40
CA MET A 268 -13.86 15.43 10.51
C MET A 268 -13.76 16.88 10.05
N SER A 269 -13.10 17.13 8.92
CA SER A 269 -13.04 18.45 8.27
C SER A 269 -14.44 19.00 7.98
N ALA A 270 -15.30 18.19 7.35
CA ALA A 270 -16.65 18.60 7.00
C ALA A 270 -17.55 18.84 8.23
N LEU A 271 -17.32 18.12 9.34
CA LEU A 271 -18.02 18.30 10.61
C LEU A 271 -17.52 19.53 11.38
N ALA A 272 -16.21 19.73 11.45
CA ALA A 272 -15.59 20.85 12.17
C ALA A 272 -15.69 22.19 11.42
N ASP A 273 -16.04 22.16 10.13
CA ASP A 273 -15.98 23.33 9.22
C ASP A 273 -14.54 23.90 9.11
N VAL A 274 -13.54 23.02 9.14
CA VAL A 274 -12.11 23.36 9.07
C VAL A 274 -11.49 22.74 7.81
N PRO A 275 -10.86 23.53 6.92
CA PRO A 275 -10.28 23.00 5.69
C PRO A 275 -8.96 22.25 5.93
N LEU A 276 -8.66 21.30 5.05
CA LEU A 276 -7.45 20.48 5.09
C LEU A 276 -6.43 20.95 4.05
N LYS A 277 -5.14 20.88 4.39
CA LYS A 277 -4.01 21.07 3.46
C LYS A 277 -4.06 20.04 2.34
N GLN A 278 -4.14 20.51 1.10
CA GLN A 278 -4.04 19.62 -0.07
C GLN A 278 -2.57 19.36 -0.46
N SER A 279 -1.63 20.08 0.14
CA SER A 279 -0.19 19.78 0.02
C SER A 279 0.22 18.48 0.72
N VAL A 280 -0.64 17.90 1.56
CA VAL A 280 -0.35 16.64 2.27
C VAL A 280 -1.31 15.55 1.80
N ALA A 281 -0.77 14.48 1.21
CA ALA A 281 -1.54 13.28 0.93
C ALA A 281 -1.52 12.30 2.11
N VAL A 282 -2.54 11.44 2.18
CA VAL A 282 -2.77 10.57 3.32
C VAL A 282 -2.91 9.12 2.86
N THR A 283 -2.25 8.22 3.58
CA THR A 283 -2.58 6.81 3.57
C THR A 283 -2.45 6.22 4.97
N GLY A 284 -3.32 5.26 5.27
CA GLY A 284 -3.36 4.59 6.56
C GLY A 284 -4.72 3.96 6.76
N SER A 285 -4.74 2.76 7.34
CA SER A 285 -5.97 2.20 7.88
C SER A 285 -6.24 2.80 9.26
N VAL A 286 -7.49 2.85 9.70
CA VAL A 286 -7.86 3.32 11.05
C VAL A 286 -8.84 2.36 11.69
N ASN A 287 -8.68 2.10 12.98
CA ASN A 287 -9.64 1.28 13.75
C ASN A 287 -10.68 2.15 14.47
N GLN A 288 -11.64 1.52 15.14
CA GLN A 288 -12.74 2.22 15.84
C GLN A 288 -12.26 3.13 16.99
N LEU A 289 -11.04 2.92 17.49
CA LEU A 289 -10.42 3.73 18.55
C LEU A 289 -9.59 4.90 18.00
N GLY A 290 -9.55 5.08 16.68
CA GLY A 290 -8.76 6.13 16.03
C GLY A 290 -7.27 5.82 15.93
N GLN A 291 -6.85 4.57 16.12
CA GLN A 291 -5.45 4.17 15.96
C GLN A 291 -5.15 3.88 14.49
N ILE A 292 -4.05 4.43 14.00
CA ILE A 292 -3.60 4.30 12.61
C ILE A 292 -2.84 2.99 12.43
N GLN A 293 -3.19 2.25 11.38
CA GLN A 293 -2.75 0.87 11.13
C GLN A 293 -1.97 0.78 9.83
N ALA A 294 -1.06 -0.19 9.80
CA ALA A 294 -0.17 -0.42 8.67
C ALA A 294 -0.91 -0.69 7.36
N ILE A 295 -0.31 -0.26 6.26
CA ILE A 295 -0.83 -0.43 4.90
C ILE A 295 0.22 -1.08 3.99
N GLY A 296 -0.26 -1.67 2.89
CA GLY A 296 0.59 -2.15 1.82
C GLY A 296 1.01 -1.04 0.86
N GLY A 297 2.19 -1.20 0.26
CA GLY A 297 2.68 -0.34 -0.83
C GLY A 297 2.97 1.12 -0.43
N VAL A 298 3.42 1.33 0.81
CA VAL A 298 3.71 2.68 1.35
C VAL A 298 4.67 3.48 0.46
N ASN A 299 5.67 2.81 -0.09
CA ASN A 299 6.66 3.47 -0.91
C ASN A 299 6.09 3.94 -2.25
N GLU A 300 5.34 3.09 -2.95
CA GLU A 300 4.72 3.45 -4.22
C GLU A 300 3.75 4.63 -4.04
N LYS A 301 3.04 4.65 -2.92
CA LYS A 301 2.12 5.73 -2.54
C LYS A 301 2.85 7.05 -2.30
N ILE A 302 3.92 7.04 -1.49
CA ILE A 302 4.74 8.23 -1.22
C ILE A 302 5.34 8.76 -2.52
N GLU A 303 5.97 7.89 -3.31
CA GLU A 303 6.67 8.25 -4.53
C GLU A 303 5.72 8.84 -5.58
N ALA A 304 4.48 8.34 -5.67
CA ALA A 304 3.51 8.87 -6.61
C ALA A 304 3.07 10.30 -6.29
N PHE A 305 2.84 10.62 -5.01
CA PHE A 305 2.50 11.99 -4.62
C PHE A 305 3.70 12.92 -4.73
N PHE A 306 4.88 12.44 -4.33
CA PHE A 306 6.14 13.16 -4.52
C PHE A 306 6.37 13.52 -5.99
N ASP A 307 6.21 12.57 -6.91
CA ASP A 307 6.42 12.81 -8.34
C ASP A 307 5.49 13.88 -8.90
N LEU A 308 4.22 13.88 -8.48
CA LEU A 308 3.26 14.90 -8.86
C LEU A 308 3.65 16.28 -8.33
N CYS A 309 4.00 16.37 -7.04
CA CYS A 309 4.42 17.62 -6.41
C CYS A 309 5.70 18.15 -7.06
N ASN A 310 6.70 17.29 -7.25
CA ASN A 310 7.97 17.65 -7.88
C ASN A 310 7.78 18.14 -9.32
N SER A 311 6.88 17.53 -10.09
CA SER A 311 6.56 17.97 -11.45
C SER A 311 5.87 19.34 -11.50
N ARG A 312 5.20 19.74 -10.42
CA ARG A 312 4.57 21.06 -10.24
C ARG A 312 5.48 22.08 -9.56
N GLY A 313 6.64 21.64 -9.06
CA GLY A 313 7.56 22.42 -8.23
C GLY A 313 7.28 22.21 -6.74
N LEU A 314 8.30 21.77 -6.01
CA LEU A 314 8.24 21.67 -4.55
C LEU A 314 8.40 23.06 -3.93
N ASP A 315 7.63 23.35 -2.89
CA ASP A 315 7.71 24.59 -2.11
C ASP A 315 8.03 24.36 -0.62
N GLY A 316 8.35 23.11 -0.26
CA GLY A 316 8.64 22.71 1.11
C GLY A 316 7.41 22.49 1.99
N GLN A 317 6.19 22.62 1.46
CA GLN A 317 4.96 22.31 2.21
C GLN A 317 4.37 20.94 1.86
N GLN A 318 4.85 20.30 0.78
CA GLN A 318 4.32 19.02 0.34
C GLN A 318 4.82 17.87 1.20
N GLY A 319 3.97 16.86 1.36
CA GLY A 319 4.36 15.66 2.08
C GLY A 319 3.32 14.55 2.07
N VAL A 320 3.63 13.47 2.77
CA VAL A 320 2.73 12.33 2.91
C VAL A 320 2.63 11.92 4.37
N LEU A 321 1.41 11.78 4.85
CA LEU A 321 1.09 11.18 6.14
C LEU A 321 0.93 9.67 5.98
N ILE A 322 1.65 8.91 6.81
CA ILE A 322 1.68 7.45 6.82
C ILE A 322 1.53 6.88 8.24
N PRO A 323 1.17 5.59 8.38
CA PRO A 323 1.21 4.91 9.68
C PRO A 323 2.64 4.84 10.21
N ALA A 324 2.86 5.13 11.49
CA ALA A 324 4.17 4.98 12.14
C ALA A 324 4.70 3.54 12.07
N THR A 325 3.80 2.56 12.08
CA THR A 325 4.13 1.14 11.90
C THR A 325 4.69 0.80 10.51
N ASN A 326 4.55 1.70 9.53
CA ASN A 326 5.13 1.54 8.20
C ASN A 326 6.56 2.07 8.04
N VAL A 327 7.15 2.73 9.05
CA VAL A 327 8.49 3.34 8.94
C VAL A 327 9.56 2.31 8.54
N LYS A 328 9.52 1.10 9.12
CA LYS A 328 10.44 0.00 8.76
C LYS A 328 10.29 -0.49 7.31
N HIS A 329 9.16 -0.22 6.68
CA HIS A 329 8.89 -0.61 5.29
C HIS A 329 9.40 0.43 4.27
N LEU A 330 9.97 1.54 4.73
CA LEU A 330 10.45 2.61 3.85
C LEU A 330 11.75 2.21 3.14
N MET A 331 11.64 2.08 1.82
CA MET A 331 12.72 1.84 0.86
C MET A 331 12.52 2.81 -0.30
N LEU A 332 12.55 4.11 0.00
CA LEU A 332 12.20 5.17 -0.93
C LEU A 332 13.30 5.42 -1.97
N LYS A 333 12.91 5.82 -3.18
CA LYS A 333 13.87 6.26 -4.19
C LYS A 333 14.67 7.49 -3.74
N ARG A 334 15.88 7.61 -4.29
CA ARG A 334 16.85 8.63 -3.91
C ARG A 334 16.31 10.06 -3.96
N GLY A 335 15.54 10.41 -5.00
CA GLY A 335 14.97 11.75 -5.13
C GLY A 335 14.01 12.15 -4.00
N VAL A 336 13.30 11.20 -3.38
CA VAL A 336 12.47 11.49 -2.20
C VAL A 336 13.35 11.75 -0.99
N ILE A 337 14.39 10.92 -0.80
CA ILE A 337 15.33 11.04 0.32
C ILE A 337 16.04 12.40 0.26
N ASP A 338 16.52 12.78 -0.92
CA ASP A 338 17.21 14.06 -1.10
C ASP A 338 16.26 15.24 -0.84
N ALA A 339 15.03 15.21 -1.36
CA ALA A 339 14.05 16.27 -1.11
C ALA A 339 13.65 16.39 0.38
N VAL A 340 13.57 15.28 1.10
CA VAL A 340 13.34 15.28 2.56
C VAL A 340 14.56 15.85 3.30
N ALA A 341 15.77 15.48 2.90
CA ALA A 341 17.00 16.00 3.51
C ALA A 341 17.19 17.50 3.28
N GLU A 342 16.61 18.05 2.21
CA GLU A 342 16.61 19.48 1.87
C GLU A 342 15.38 20.25 2.40
N ASP A 343 14.54 19.63 3.25
CA ASP A 343 13.28 20.20 3.76
C ASP A 343 12.26 20.61 2.68
N ASN A 344 12.42 20.09 1.46
CA ASN A 344 11.54 20.36 0.31
C ASN A 344 10.33 19.42 0.24
N PHE A 345 10.33 18.32 0.99
CA PHE A 345 9.23 17.36 1.08
C PHE A 345 9.21 16.69 2.46
N HIS A 346 8.03 16.30 2.96
CA HIS A 346 7.88 15.79 4.32
C HIS A 346 7.21 14.42 4.38
N ILE A 347 7.63 13.58 5.34
CA ILE A 347 6.96 12.30 5.64
C ILE A 347 6.54 12.33 7.10
N TYR A 348 5.23 12.31 7.33
CA TYR A 348 4.65 12.38 8.66
C TYR A 348 4.21 10.99 9.11
N ALA A 349 4.91 10.42 10.07
CA ALA A 349 4.56 9.13 10.67
C ALA A 349 3.65 9.37 11.89
N VAL A 350 2.42 8.83 11.86
CA VAL A 350 1.43 9.02 12.93
C VAL A 350 0.90 7.70 13.49
N ASN A 351 0.51 7.72 14.76
CA ASN A 351 -0.08 6.60 15.50
C ASN A 351 -1.59 6.75 15.66
N THR A 352 -2.11 7.98 15.66
CA THR A 352 -3.53 8.27 15.93
C THR A 352 -4.11 9.21 14.89
N ALA A 353 -5.44 9.19 14.75
CA ALA A 353 -6.18 10.14 13.94
C ALA A 353 -6.00 11.58 14.44
N ASP A 354 -5.81 11.78 15.75
CA ASP A 354 -5.61 13.10 16.33
C ASP A 354 -4.29 13.72 15.84
N GLU A 355 -3.17 12.99 15.91
CA GLU A 355 -1.88 13.46 15.36
C GLU A 355 -1.99 13.85 13.88
N GLY A 356 -2.75 13.07 13.10
CA GLY A 356 -2.93 13.33 11.68
C GLY A 356 -3.77 14.56 11.37
N ILE A 357 -4.89 14.75 12.07
CA ILE A 357 -5.74 15.92 11.83
C ILE A 357 -5.05 17.23 12.25
N GLU A 358 -4.17 17.19 13.25
CA GLU A 358 -3.35 18.34 13.63
C GLU A 358 -2.40 18.77 12.50
N ILE A 359 -1.74 17.83 11.84
CA ILE A 359 -0.84 18.13 10.71
C ILE A 359 -1.63 18.76 9.56
N LEU A 360 -2.79 18.19 9.25
CA LEU A 360 -3.61 18.57 8.09
C LEU A 360 -4.31 19.92 8.27
N THR A 361 -4.61 20.33 9.50
CA THR A 361 -5.34 21.57 9.81
C THR A 361 -4.45 22.66 10.42
N GLY A 362 -3.39 22.28 11.13
CA GLY A 362 -2.59 23.17 11.98
C GLY A 362 -3.26 23.54 13.31
N LEU A 363 -4.41 22.93 13.65
CA LEU A 363 -5.13 23.14 14.89
C LEU A 363 -4.96 21.93 15.80
N VAL A 364 -4.99 22.14 17.12
CA VAL A 364 -4.92 21.06 18.12
C VAL A 364 -6.16 20.17 18.03
N ALA A 365 -5.98 18.86 18.08
CA ALA A 365 -7.09 17.91 18.03
C ALA A 365 -7.94 17.97 19.30
N GLY A 366 -7.28 18.06 20.46
CA GLY A 366 -7.90 18.17 21.78
C GLY A 366 -8.27 16.81 22.37
N GLU A 367 -7.88 16.58 23.63
CA GLU A 367 -8.24 15.37 24.38
C GLU A 367 -9.38 15.67 25.34
N ARG A 368 -10.22 14.66 25.60
CA ARG A 368 -11.34 14.80 26.53
C ARG A 368 -10.80 14.83 27.96
N ASP A 369 -11.20 15.82 28.74
CA ASP A 369 -10.83 15.94 30.15
C ASP A 369 -11.64 15.01 31.08
N ASP A 370 -11.31 15.03 32.37
CA ASP A 370 -11.99 14.23 33.41
C ASP A 370 -13.48 14.60 33.58
N ASP A 371 -13.86 15.82 33.20
CA ASP A 371 -15.24 16.31 33.21
C ASP A 371 -16.00 15.95 31.92
N GLY A 372 -15.33 15.27 30.99
CA GLY A 372 -15.91 14.79 29.75
C GLY A 372 -15.98 15.84 28.64
N ASN A 373 -15.24 16.95 28.71
CA ASN A 373 -15.27 18.02 27.71
C ASN A 373 -14.01 18.03 26.85
N PHE A 374 -14.14 18.44 25.59
CA PHE A 374 -12.99 18.77 24.75
C PHE A 374 -12.59 20.26 24.91
N PRO A 375 -11.30 20.61 24.82
CA PRO A 375 -10.84 21.99 24.88
C PRO A 375 -11.48 22.88 23.81
N ASP A 376 -11.88 24.09 24.21
CA ASP A 376 -12.48 25.07 23.31
C ASP A 376 -11.61 25.38 22.09
N GLY A 377 -12.21 25.33 20.91
CA GLY A 377 -11.52 25.61 19.64
C GLY A 377 -10.64 24.46 19.12
N SER A 378 -10.59 23.32 19.82
CA SER A 378 -9.97 22.10 19.29
C SER A 378 -10.84 21.44 18.22
N ILE A 379 -10.23 20.65 17.33
CA ILE A 379 -10.97 19.94 16.27
C ILE A 379 -12.05 19.04 16.87
N ASN A 380 -11.72 18.25 17.89
CA ASN A 380 -12.65 17.30 18.49
C ASN A 380 -13.84 18.01 19.15
N GLN A 381 -13.61 19.19 19.76
CA GLN A 381 -14.68 20.04 20.28
C GLN A 381 -15.61 20.56 19.17
N LEU A 382 -15.05 21.03 18.05
CA LEU A 382 -15.84 21.52 16.91
C LEU A 382 -16.69 20.42 16.28
N VAL A 383 -16.12 19.22 16.11
CA VAL A 383 -16.84 18.04 15.61
C VAL A 383 -18.00 17.67 16.55
N GLU A 384 -17.73 17.58 17.85
CA GLU A 384 -18.75 17.25 18.85
C GLU A 384 -19.88 18.28 18.88
N ALA A 385 -19.54 19.57 18.94
CA ALA A 385 -20.51 20.66 18.95
C ALA A 385 -21.42 20.62 17.72
N ARG A 386 -20.85 20.32 16.54
CA ARG A 386 -21.64 20.19 15.30
C ARG A 386 -22.61 19.02 15.37
N LEU A 387 -22.17 17.86 15.87
CA LEU A 387 -23.01 16.67 15.99
C LEU A 387 -24.13 16.86 17.01
N MET A 388 -23.83 17.44 18.17
CA MET A 388 -24.83 17.77 19.20
C MET A 388 -25.89 18.75 18.66
N ALA A 389 -25.47 19.79 17.94
CA ALA A 389 -26.40 20.72 17.31
C ALA A 389 -27.30 20.07 16.24
N MET A 390 -26.82 19.04 15.54
CA MET A 390 -27.65 18.26 14.62
C MET A 390 -28.65 17.37 15.38
N ALA A 391 -28.24 16.78 16.50
CA ALA A 391 -29.11 15.95 17.34
C ALA A 391 -30.24 16.76 17.99
N GLU A 392 -29.94 17.93 18.54
CA GLU A 392 -30.94 18.84 19.12
C GLU A 392 -32.01 19.23 18.09
N ARG A 393 -31.60 19.62 16.88
CA ARG A 393 -32.53 19.97 15.79
C ARG A 393 -33.36 18.78 15.31
N ALA A 394 -32.79 17.58 15.29
CA ALA A 394 -33.52 16.37 14.94
C ALA A 394 -34.62 16.06 15.98
N HIS A 395 -34.32 16.23 17.28
CA HIS A 395 -35.30 16.10 18.35
C HIS A 395 -36.43 17.14 18.24
N GLU A 396 -36.09 18.39 17.93
CA GLU A 396 -37.09 19.45 17.73
C GLU A 396 -38.04 19.15 16.55
N GLN A 397 -37.51 18.63 15.45
CA GLN A 397 -38.33 18.24 14.29
C GLN A 397 -39.25 17.06 14.63
N GLN A 398 -38.74 16.04 15.28
CA GLN A 398 -39.56 14.88 15.67
C GLN A 398 -40.68 15.28 16.65
N ALA A 399 -40.39 16.18 17.60
CA ALA A 399 -41.39 16.71 18.53
C ALA A 399 -42.44 17.62 17.86
N GLN A 400 -42.15 18.16 16.66
CA GLN A 400 -43.11 18.91 15.84
C GLN A 400 -43.96 17.96 14.97
N ASP A 401 -43.37 16.89 14.44
CA ASP A 401 -44.07 15.90 13.61
C ASP A 401 -45.03 15.01 14.43
N ASP A 402 -44.74 14.81 15.73
CA ASP A 402 -45.58 14.05 16.66
C ASP A 402 -46.75 14.88 17.25
N LYS A 403 -46.85 16.18 16.93
CA LYS A 403 -47.96 17.07 17.32
C LYS A 403 -48.96 17.28 16.20
#